data_AF-A0A521GEB7-F1
#
_entry.id   AF-A0A521GEB7-F1
#
_cell.length_a   1.000
_cell.length_b   1.000
_cell.length_c   1.000
_cell.angle_alpha   90.00
_cell.angle_beta   90.00
_cell.angle_gamma   90.00
#
_symmetry.space_group_name_H-M   'P 1'
#
loop_
_entity.id
_entity.type
_entity.pdbx_description
1 polymer ?
#
loop_
_entity_poly.entity_id
_entity_poly.type
_entity_poly.pdbx_seq_one_letter_code
_entity_poly.pdbx_strand_id
1 'polypeptide(L)'
;MNFLPNTFSDAQLLDGLRAGGSARRLYENKLYDRYAYLIRDGSRKHRLDEEQTASAYADAFLSVVDAVVAGRFEGRSGLKTYLYQIFTNKCVDLIRKRTTNRESVHQGVELDPAVFQLPDDTRSVIQQLITQHEAERLRQRLQLLGAKCQAMLLAWADGFSDEDIATQQQYNSPAVAKTSRLRCLEKLREIYRT
;
A
#
# COMPACT_ATOMS: atom_id res chain seq x y z
N MET A 1 23.43 -18.70 21.71
CA MET A 1 23.27 -17.28 21.33
C MET A 1 21.78 -17.02 21.16
N ASN A 2 21.17 -16.32 22.11
CA ASN A 2 19.74 -16.03 22.09
C ASN A 2 19.44 -14.96 21.03
N PHE A 3 18.72 -15.35 19.98
CA PHE A 3 18.09 -14.42 19.05
C PHE A 3 16.99 -13.67 19.81
N LEU A 4 17.23 -12.40 20.13
CA LEU A 4 16.17 -11.50 20.61
C LEU A 4 15.12 -11.38 19.50
N PRO A 5 13.83 -11.60 19.76
CA PRO A 5 12.81 -11.37 18.76
C PRO A 5 12.68 -9.86 18.57
N ASN A 6 12.98 -9.38 17.37
CA ASN A 6 12.73 -8.01 16.92
C ASN A 6 11.22 -7.74 16.72
N THR A 7 10.38 -8.25 17.64
CA THR A 7 8.93 -8.19 17.56
C THR A 7 8.44 -7.00 18.34
N PHE A 8 8.02 -5.95 17.64
CA PHE A 8 7.31 -4.82 18.21
C PHE A 8 6.01 -5.28 18.89
N SER A 9 5.66 -4.66 20.00
CA SER A 9 4.33 -4.86 20.59
C SER A 9 3.23 -4.30 19.67
N ASP A 10 2.00 -4.78 19.83
CA ASP A 10 0.85 -4.23 19.09
C ASP A 10 0.68 -2.73 19.39
N ALA A 11 0.98 -2.27 20.61
CA ALA A 11 0.95 -0.85 20.97
C ALA A 11 1.94 -0.02 20.12
N GLN A 12 3.19 -0.48 20.00
CA GLN A 12 4.20 0.19 19.18
C GLN A 12 3.83 0.22 17.69
N LEU A 13 3.25 -0.86 17.18
CA LEU A 13 2.74 -0.89 15.80
C LEU A 13 1.62 0.15 15.61
N LEU A 14 0.67 0.23 16.54
CA LEU A 14 -0.45 1.16 16.45
C LEU A 14 -0.01 2.62 16.54
N ASP A 15 0.87 2.95 17.49
CA ASP A 15 1.40 4.32 17.64
C ASP A 15 2.21 4.73 16.40
N GLY A 16 3.01 3.79 15.89
CA GLY A 16 3.77 3.96 14.67
C GLY A 16 2.92 4.23 13.44
N LEU A 17 1.83 3.47 13.26
CA LEU A 17 0.86 3.69 12.18
C LEU A 17 0.18 5.05 12.33
N ARG A 18 -0.10 5.51 13.54
CA ARG A 18 -0.75 6.81 13.78
C ARG A 18 0.18 7.99 13.52
N ALA A 19 1.48 7.85 13.78
CA ALA A 19 2.48 8.93 13.73
C ALA A 19 2.65 9.61 12.35
N GLY A 20 2.13 9.03 11.26
CA GLY A 20 2.25 9.59 9.91
C GLY A 20 3.67 9.55 9.35
N GLY A 21 3.84 10.03 8.11
CA GLY A 21 5.15 10.21 7.50
C GLY A 21 6.02 8.94 7.43
N SER A 22 7.34 9.14 7.46
CA SER A 22 8.33 8.06 7.35
C SER A 22 8.24 7.04 8.50
N ALA A 23 7.78 7.48 9.68
CA ALA A 23 7.48 6.58 10.80
C ALA A 23 6.35 5.62 10.41
N ARG A 24 5.21 6.11 9.92
CA ARG A 24 4.09 5.27 9.46
C ARG A 24 4.56 4.24 8.44
N ARG A 25 5.28 4.64 7.40
CA ARG A 25 5.80 3.72 6.37
C ARG A 25 6.65 2.59 6.97
N LEU A 26 7.51 2.89 7.94
CA LEU A 26 8.31 1.88 8.63
C LEU A 26 7.43 0.84 9.34
N TYR A 27 6.39 1.29 10.02
CA TYR A 27 5.48 0.42 10.77
C TYR A 27 4.48 -0.33 9.88
N GLU A 28 4.08 0.25 8.74
CA GLU A 28 3.32 -0.42 7.68
C GLU A 28 4.08 -1.64 7.14
N ASN A 29 5.34 -1.44 6.70
CA ASN A 29 6.17 -2.53 6.18
C ASN A 29 6.35 -3.64 7.22
N LYS A 30 6.65 -3.26 8.47
CA LYS A 30 6.79 -4.24 9.57
C LYS A 30 5.51 -5.02 9.83
N LEU A 31 4.36 -4.36 9.80
CA LEU A 31 3.07 -5.01 10.00
C LEU A 31 2.76 -5.98 8.85
N TYR A 32 2.98 -5.54 7.61
CA TYR A 32 2.77 -6.35 6.41
C TYR A 32 3.61 -7.61 6.44
N ASP A 33 4.92 -7.48 6.66
CA ASP A 33 5.87 -8.61 6.69
C ASP A 33 5.57 -9.58 7.84
N ARG A 34 5.22 -9.03 9.02
CA ARG A 34 4.93 -9.84 10.21
C ARG A 34 3.78 -10.82 9.99
N TYR A 35 2.77 -10.44 9.21
CA TYR A 35 1.57 -11.25 8.98
C TYR A 35 1.47 -11.81 7.56
N ALA A 36 2.48 -11.62 6.70
CA ALA A 36 2.51 -12.11 5.32
C ALA A 36 2.39 -13.64 5.22
N TYR A 37 2.76 -14.39 6.27
CA TYR A 37 2.54 -15.85 6.32
C TYR A 37 1.06 -16.24 6.19
N LEU A 38 0.13 -15.34 6.49
CA LEU A 38 -1.31 -15.54 6.30
C LEU A 38 -1.67 -15.79 4.83
N ILE A 39 -0.87 -15.31 3.87
CA ILE A 39 -1.07 -15.58 2.44
C ILE A 39 -1.01 -17.09 2.19
N ARG A 40 0.05 -17.75 2.67
CA ARG A 40 0.22 -19.20 2.51
C ARG A 40 -0.86 -19.99 3.25
N ASP A 41 -1.22 -19.56 4.46
CA ASP A 41 -2.29 -20.19 5.25
C ASP A 41 -3.65 -20.06 4.56
N GLY A 42 -3.95 -18.88 4.02
CA GLY A 42 -5.17 -18.59 3.29
C GLY A 42 -5.28 -19.41 2.01
N SER A 43 -4.21 -19.50 1.21
CA SER A 43 -4.19 -20.29 -0.03
C SER A 43 -4.51 -21.76 0.25
N ARG A 44 -3.90 -22.34 1.29
CA ARG A 44 -4.17 -23.72 1.73
C ARG A 44 -5.60 -23.92 2.23
N LYS A 45 -6.08 -23.03 3.10
CA LYS A 45 -7.38 -23.16 3.75
C LYS A 45 -8.55 -22.92 2.78
N HIS A 46 -8.41 -21.96 1.88
CA HIS A 46 -9.46 -21.49 0.98
C HIS A 46 -9.35 -22.06 -0.44
N ARG A 47 -8.29 -22.84 -0.74
CA ARG A 47 -7.99 -23.38 -2.08
C ARG A 47 -7.99 -22.31 -3.17
N LEU A 48 -7.51 -21.13 -2.81
CA LEU A 48 -7.23 -20.02 -3.71
C LEU A 48 -5.78 -20.11 -4.17
N ASP A 49 -5.50 -19.64 -5.38
CA ASP A 49 -4.12 -19.48 -5.80
C ASP A 49 -3.40 -18.41 -4.94
N GLU A 50 -2.07 -18.45 -4.99
CA GLU A 50 -1.24 -17.59 -4.16
C GLU A 50 -1.43 -16.10 -4.49
N GLU A 51 -1.63 -15.77 -5.77
CA GLU A 51 -1.87 -14.41 -6.25
C GLU A 51 -3.19 -13.83 -5.71
N GLN A 52 -4.28 -14.56 -5.83
CA GLN A 52 -5.59 -14.19 -5.27
C GLN A 52 -5.51 -13.98 -3.77
N THR A 53 -4.75 -14.84 -3.09
CA THR A 53 -4.61 -14.74 -1.64
C THR A 53 -3.73 -13.57 -1.24
N ALA A 54 -2.65 -13.29 -1.98
CA ALA A 54 -1.80 -12.13 -1.78
C ALA A 54 -2.55 -10.81 -1.99
N SER A 55 -3.39 -10.76 -3.03
CA SER A 55 -4.29 -9.62 -3.28
C SER A 55 -5.30 -9.43 -2.14
N ALA A 56 -5.97 -10.50 -1.69
CA ALA A 56 -6.88 -10.43 -0.54
C ALA A 56 -6.18 -9.98 0.74
N TYR A 57 -4.94 -10.39 0.95
CA TYR A 57 -4.12 -9.97 2.08
C TYR A 57 -3.76 -8.47 2.00
N ALA A 58 -3.33 -7.99 0.83
CA ALA A 58 -3.05 -6.56 0.63
C ALA A 58 -4.29 -5.69 0.88
N ASP A 59 -5.45 -6.09 0.38
CA ASP A 59 -6.73 -5.40 0.62
C ASP A 59 -7.10 -5.37 2.11
N ALA A 60 -6.93 -6.49 2.80
CA ALA A 60 -7.19 -6.60 4.23
C ALA A 60 -6.23 -5.74 5.05
N PHE A 61 -4.95 -5.75 4.69
CA PHE A 61 -3.92 -4.91 5.30
C PHE A 61 -4.24 -3.43 5.16
N LEU A 62 -4.57 -2.96 3.95
CA LEU A 62 -4.94 -1.56 3.71
C LEU A 62 -6.18 -1.18 4.53
N SER A 63 -7.18 -2.06 4.59
CA SER A 63 -8.39 -1.83 5.41
C SER A 63 -8.06 -1.68 6.91
N VAL A 64 -7.08 -2.45 7.41
CA VAL A 64 -6.61 -2.34 8.80
C VAL A 64 -5.87 -1.03 9.03
N VAL A 65 -4.92 -0.67 8.16
CA VAL A 65 -4.17 0.59 8.26
C VAL A 65 -5.15 1.77 8.26
N ASP A 66 -6.10 1.80 7.33
CA ASP A 66 -7.13 2.83 7.27
C ASP A 66 -7.98 2.89 8.54
N ALA A 67 -8.37 1.74 9.10
CA ALA A 67 -9.13 1.70 10.34
C ALA A 67 -8.32 2.22 11.54
N VAL A 68 -7.02 1.94 11.61
CA VAL A 68 -6.13 2.42 12.68
C VAL A 68 -5.91 3.94 12.55
N VAL A 69 -5.59 4.41 11.35
CA VAL A 69 -5.33 5.84 11.07
C VAL A 69 -6.59 6.68 11.27
N ALA A 70 -7.76 6.18 10.85
CA ALA A 70 -9.05 6.86 11.07
C ALA A 70 -9.60 6.74 12.50
N GLY A 71 -8.89 6.05 13.41
CA GLY A 71 -9.33 5.86 14.80
C GLY A 71 -10.54 4.92 14.96
N ARG A 72 -10.92 4.16 13.93
CA ARG A 72 -12.02 3.18 13.97
C ARG A 72 -11.63 1.87 14.65
N PHE A 73 -10.33 1.61 14.80
CA PHE A 73 -9.84 0.46 15.55
C PHE A 73 -9.83 0.74 17.06
N GLU A 74 -10.80 0.16 17.77
CA GLU A 74 -11.02 0.37 19.20
C GLU A 74 -10.17 -0.54 20.11
N GLY A 75 -9.36 -1.46 19.56
CA GLY A 75 -8.52 -2.36 20.36
C GLY A 75 -9.29 -3.45 21.14
N ARG A 76 -10.56 -3.71 20.81
CA ARG A 76 -11.36 -4.81 21.38
C ARG A 76 -10.81 -6.21 21.05
N SER A 77 -9.92 -6.30 20.07
CA SER A 77 -9.17 -7.51 19.71
C SER A 77 -7.71 -7.14 19.41
N GLY A 78 -6.80 -8.12 19.47
CA GLY A 78 -5.41 -7.91 19.04
C GLY A 78 -5.32 -7.61 17.54
N LEU A 79 -4.28 -6.89 17.12
CA LEU A 79 -4.14 -6.40 15.74
C LEU A 79 -4.10 -7.56 14.74
N LYS A 80 -3.44 -8.66 15.10
CA LYS A 80 -3.44 -9.92 14.34
C LYS A 80 -4.86 -10.44 14.09
N THR A 81 -5.68 -10.51 15.15
CA THR A 81 -7.04 -11.06 15.08
C THR A 81 -7.92 -10.20 14.18
N TYR A 82 -7.79 -8.88 14.28
CA TYR A 82 -8.52 -7.94 13.45
C TYR A 82 -8.16 -8.10 11.96
N LEU A 83 -6.86 -8.15 11.64
CA LEU A 83 -6.37 -8.41 10.28
C LEU A 83 -6.86 -9.76 9.74
N TYR A 84 -6.72 -10.82 10.55
CA TYR A 84 -7.13 -12.17 10.16
C TYR A 84 -8.62 -12.26 9.83
N GLN A 85 -9.47 -11.57 10.59
CA GLN A 85 -10.91 -11.54 10.34
C GLN A 85 -11.24 -10.89 9.00
N ILE A 86 -10.66 -9.72 8.71
CA ILE A 86 -10.89 -9.00 7.46
C ILE A 86 -10.36 -9.83 6.28
N PHE A 87 -9.16 -10.38 6.41
CA PHE A 87 -8.54 -11.24 5.41
C PHE A 87 -9.40 -12.47 5.09
N THR A 88 -9.87 -13.19 6.12
CA THR A 88 -10.73 -14.36 5.93
C THR A 88 -12.03 -13.99 5.21
N ASN A 89 -12.64 -12.84 5.55
CA ASN A 89 -13.83 -12.35 4.85
C ASN A 89 -13.54 -12.09 3.36
N LYS A 90 -12.40 -11.46 3.03
CA LYS A 90 -11.98 -11.22 1.62
C LYS A 90 -11.78 -12.53 0.86
N CYS A 91 -11.15 -13.54 1.46
CA CYS A 91 -11.00 -14.86 0.84
C CYS A 91 -12.37 -15.52 0.57
N VAL A 92 -13.32 -15.41 1.51
CA VAL A 92 -14.69 -15.93 1.32
C VAL A 92 -15.41 -15.18 0.20
N ASP A 93 -15.25 -13.87 0.10
CA ASP A 93 -15.85 -13.07 -0.98
C ASP A 93 -15.30 -13.46 -2.36
N LEU A 94 -14.00 -13.77 -2.48
CA LEU A 94 -13.41 -14.32 -3.70
C LEU A 94 -14.02 -15.68 -4.07
N ILE A 95 -14.19 -16.57 -3.09
CA ILE A 95 -14.85 -17.87 -3.31
C ILE A 95 -16.29 -17.67 -3.80
N ARG A 96 -17.05 -16.78 -3.16
CA ARG A 96 -18.44 -16.47 -3.55
C ARG A 96 -18.52 -15.97 -4.99
N LYS A 97 -17.66 -15.02 -5.37
CA LYS A 97 -17.58 -14.52 -6.76
C LYS A 97 -17.30 -15.66 -7.74
N ARG A 98 -16.38 -16.57 -7.40
CA ARG A 98 -16.07 -17.75 -8.22
C ARG A 98 -17.26 -18.70 -8.35
N THR A 99 -18.02 -18.95 -7.29
CA THR A 99 -19.18 -19.85 -7.32
C THR A 99 -20.36 -19.25 -8.07
N THR A 100 -20.67 -17.96 -7.85
CA THR A 100 -21.76 -17.27 -8.53
C THR A 100 -21.48 -17.08 -10.04
N ASN A 101 -20.22 -16.81 -10.41
CA ASN A 101 -19.82 -16.80 -11.83
C ASN A 101 -19.84 -18.20 -12.45
N ARG A 102 -19.60 -19.27 -11.68
CA ARG A 102 -19.68 -20.65 -12.18
C ARG A 102 -21.11 -21.07 -12.55
N GLU A 103 -22.11 -20.59 -11.81
CA GLU A 103 -23.52 -20.84 -12.12
C GLU A 103 -24.00 -20.11 -13.38
N SER A 104 -23.33 -19.02 -13.77
CA SER A 104 -23.59 -18.28 -15.01
C SER A 104 -22.78 -18.78 -16.23
N VAL A 105 -21.76 -19.62 -16.02
CA VAL A 105 -20.87 -20.19 -17.07
C VAL A 105 -21.32 -21.60 -17.51
N HIS A 106 -22.62 -21.90 -17.47
CA HIS A 106 -23.19 -23.04 -18.22
C HIS A 106 -23.59 -22.66 -19.66
N GLN A 107 -23.31 -21.44 -20.10
CA GLN A 107 -23.29 -21.06 -21.52
C GLN A 107 -21.88 -20.60 -21.87
N GLY A 108 -21.24 -21.39 -22.74
CA GLY A 108 -19.80 -21.40 -22.93
C GLY A 108 -19.22 -20.15 -23.57
N VAL A 109 -17.96 -19.88 -23.20
CA VAL A 109 -16.91 -19.34 -24.06
C VAL A 109 -15.59 -19.89 -23.51
N GLU A 110 -14.85 -20.62 -24.32
CA GLU A 110 -13.43 -20.88 -24.06
C GLU A 110 -12.69 -19.54 -24.12
N LEU A 111 -12.14 -19.10 -22.99
CA LEU A 111 -11.33 -17.90 -22.94
C LEU A 111 -9.88 -18.26 -23.23
N ASP A 112 -9.36 -17.65 -24.29
CA ASP A 112 -7.97 -17.65 -24.74
C ASP A 112 -6.99 -17.37 -23.56
N PRO A 113 -5.98 -18.22 -23.29
CA PRO A 113 -5.03 -18.01 -22.20
C PRO A 113 -4.12 -16.78 -22.35
N ALA A 114 -4.18 -16.06 -23.47
CA ALA A 114 -3.23 -14.98 -23.79
C ALA A 114 -3.43 -13.64 -23.04
N VAL A 115 -4.34 -13.54 -22.06
CA VAL A 115 -4.55 -12.31 -21.29
C VAL A 115 -4.51 -12.58 -19.77
N PHE A 116 -3.43 -13.22 -19.32
CA PHE A 116 -2.99 -13.12 -17.93
C PHE A 116 -1.72 -12.25 -17.90
N GLN A 117 -1.90 -10.95 -17.62
CA GLN A 117 -0.78 -10.14 -17.15
C GLN A 117 -0.40 -10.66 -15.77
N LEU A 118 0.68 -11.44 -15.74
CA LEU A 118 1.31 -12.01 -14.55
C LEU A 118 1.77 -10.90 -13.57
N PRO A 119 1.68 -11.12 -12.26
CA PRO A 119 2.45 -10.37 -11.27
C PRO A 119 3.95 -10.66 -11.40
N ASP A 120 4.70 -9.62 -11.09
CA ASP A 120 6.06 -9.35 -11.56
C ASP A 120 7.15 -9.82 -10.59
N ASP A 121 7.28 -11.13 -10.36
CA ASP A 121 8.34 -11.71 -9.51
C ASP A 121 9.64 -12.07 -10.25
N THR A 122 9.71 -11.80 -11.56
CA THR A 122 10.95 -11.84 -12.33
C THR A 122 11.01 -10.66 -13.30
N ARG A 123 11.19 -9.44 -12.79
CA ARG A 123 11.58 -8.31 -13.64
C ARG A 123 12.85 -8.69 -14.38
N SER A 124 12.78 -8.79 -15.71
CA SER A 124 13.96 -8.90 -16.57
C SER A 124 14.97 -7.81 -16.22
N VAL A 125 16.27 -8.08 -16.36
CA VAL A 125 17.34 -7.09 -16.18
C VAL A 125 17.05 -5.81 -16.98
N ILE A 126 16.46 -5.95 -18.17
CA ILE A 126 16.02 -4.82 -19.01
C ILE A 126 14.93 -4.01 -18.31
N GLN A 127 13.93 -4.66 -17.72
CA GLN A 127 12.84 -4.00 -17.00
C GLN A 127 13.35 -3.26 -15.75
N GLN A 128 14.31 -3.85 -15.03
CA GLN A 128 14.98 -3.21 -13.90
C GLN A 128 15.75 -1.96 -14.33
N LEU A 129 16.51 -2.03 -15.43
CA LEU A 129 17.23 -0.89 -15.99
C LEU A 129 16.29 0.23 -16.43
N ILE A 130 15.17 -0.10 -17.09
CA ILE A 130 14.13 0.87 -17.46
C ILE A 130 13.57 1.56 -16.21
N THR A 131 13.20 0.78 -15.18
CA THR A 131 12.67 1.31 -13.92
C THR A 131 13.67 2.25 -13.23
N GLN A 132 14.96 1.88 -13.20
CA GLN A 132 16.01 2.73 -12.64
C GLN A 132 16.19 4.03 -13.43
N HIS A 133 16.17 3.95 -14.76
CA HIS A 133 16.28 5.11 -15.63
C HIS A 133 15.10 6.08 -15.45
N GLU A 134 13.86 5.56 -15.37
CA GLU A 134 12.66 6.36 -15.10
C GLU A 134 12.72 7.02 -13.72
N ALA A 135 13.15 6.28 -12.69
CA ALA A 135 13.32 6.82 -11.34
C ALA A 135 14.35 7.95 -11.30
N GLU A 136 15.47 7.80 -12.00
CA GLU A 136 16.50 8.84 -12.07
C GLU A 136 16.01 10.07 -12.82
N ARG A 137 15.31 9.87 -13.95
CA ARG A 137 14.68 10.96 -14.70
C ARG A 137 13.69 11.74 -13.84
N LEU A 138 12.87 11.04 -13.06
CA LEU A 138 11.93 11.66 -12.12
C LEU A 138 12.67 12.47 -11.04
N ARG A 139 13.76 11.96 -10.46
CA ARG A 139 14.59 12.69 -9.48
C ARG A 139 15.15 13.99 -10.08
N GLN A 140 15.68 13.92 -11.30
CA GLN A 140 16.18 15.11 -11.99
C GLN A 140 15.08 16.14 -12.22
N ARG A 141 13.89 15.72 -12.66
CA ARG A 141 12.75 16.63 -12.85
C ARG A 141 12.24 17.24 -11.53
N LEU A 142 12.24 16.47 -10.44
CA LEU A 142 11.87 16.95 -9.11
C LEU A 142 12.78 18.11 -8.63
N GLN A 143 14.08 18.05 -8.94
CA GLN A 143 15.04 19.11 -8.59
C GLN A 143 14.73 20.45 -9.29
N LEU A 144 14.06 20.43 -10.44
CA LEU A 144 13.70 21.63 -11.21
C LEU A 144 12.48 22.38 -10.65
N LEU A 145 11.74 21.80 -9.70
CA LEU A 145 10.53 22.42 -9.14
C LEU A 145 10.82 23.56 -8.15
N GLY A 146 12.06 23.66 -7.67
CA GLY A 146 12.47 24.51 -6.56
C GLY A 146 12.27 23.85 -5.20
N ALA A 147 13.07 24.26 -4.21
CA ALA A 147 13.20 23.58 -2.91
C ALA A 147 11.87 23.40 -2.16
N LYS A 148 10.97 24.39 -2.20
CA LYS A 148 9.68 24.33 -1.50
C LYS A 148 8.73 23.28 -2.08
N CYS A 149 8.53 23.28 -3.41
CA CYS A 149 7.70 22.26 -4.06
C CYS A 149 8.31 20.86 -3.94
N GLN A 150 9.63 20.74 -4.10
CA GLN A 150 10.32 19.46 -3.94
C GLN A 150 10.12 18.89 -2.52
N ALA A 151 10.37 19.68 -1.47
CA ALA A 151 10.18 19.26 -0.10
C ALA A 151 8.73 18.86 0.20
N MET A 152 7.75 19.59 -0.33
CA MET A 152 6.33 19.28 -0.19
C MET A 152 5.96 17.94 -0.83
N LEU A 153 6.42 17.69 -2.05
CA LEU A 153 6.10 16.44 -2.76
C LEU A 153 6.79 15.24 -2.11
N LEU A 154 8.02 15.39 -1.63
CA LEU A 154 8.73 14.33 -0.91
C LEU A 154 8.06 14.01 0.42
N ALA A 155 7.71 15.01 1.23
CA ALA A 155 6.97 14.80 2.48
C ALA A 155 5.62 14.11 2.22
N TRP A 156 4.88 14.55 1.19
CA TRP A 156 3.64 13.87 0.83
C TRP A 156 3.87 12.42 0.39
N ALA A 157 4.90 12.15 -0.43
CA ALA A 157 5.25 10.80 -0.87
C ALA A 157 5.72 9.90 0.29
N ASP A 158 6.20 10.48 1.38
CA ASP A 158 6.54 9.79 2.61
C ASP A 158 5.34 9.58 3.54
N GLY A 159 4.14 10.04 3.16
CA GLY A 159 2.90 9.81 3.90
C GLY A 159 2.59 10.84 4.99
N PHE A 160 3.23 12.02 4.94
CA PHE A 160 2.85 13.15 5.79
C PHE A 160 1.50 13.73 5.36
N SER A 161 0.67 14.12 6.33
CA SER A 161 -0.64 14.72 6.08
C SER A 161 -0.50 16.17 5.59
N ASP A 162 -1.59 16.74 5.03
CA ASP A 162 -1.61 18.15 4.65
C ASP A 162 -1.42 19.07 5.87
N GLU A 163 -1.88 18.64 7.03
CA GLU A 163 -1.70 19.29 8.32
C GLU A 163 -0.22 19.30 8.76
N ASP A 164 0.45 18.16 8.66
CA ASP A 164 1.88 18.03 9.00
C ASP A 164 2.73 18.90 8.07
N ILE A 165 2.45 18.82 6.76
CA ILE A 165 3.16 19.60 5.74
C ILE A 165 2.92 21.10 5.94
N ALA A 166 1.69 21.51 6.27
CA ALA A 166 1.38 22.91 6.54
C ALA A 166 2.17 23.43 7.74
N THR A 167 2.26 22.64 8.80
CA THR A 167 3.02 22.99 10.02
C THR A 167 4.51 23.06 9.73
N GLN A 168 5.08 22.05 9.09
CA GLN A 168 6.52 21.96 8.81
C GLN A 168 7.01 23.04 7.84
N GLN A 169 6.19 23.41 6.86
CA GLN A 169 6.54 24.38 5.82
C GLN A 169 5.90 25.76 6.01
N GLN A 170 5.29 25.99 7.17
CA GLN A 170 4.69 27.27 7.56
C GLN A 170 3.64 27.78 6.56
N TYR A 171 2.74 26.90 6.12
CA TYR A 171 1.54 27.31 5.39
C TYR A 171 0.44 27.76 6.36
N ASN A 172 -0.33 28.76 5.94
CA ASN A 172 -1.40 29.35 6.75
C ASN A 172 -2.51 28.34 7.12
N SER A 173 -2.73 27.31 6.30
CA SER A 173 -3.69 26.26 6.60
C SER A 173 -3.40 24.96 5.83
N PRO A 174 -3.90 23.80 6.32
CA PRO A 174 -3.83 22.53 5.61
C PRO A 174 -4.47 22.59 4.22
N ALA A 175 -5.55 23.37 4.05
CA ALA A 175 -6.19 23.58 2.76
C ALA A 175 -5.25 24.28 1.75
N VAL A 176 -4.48 25.28 2.21
CA VAL A 176 -3.48 25.95 1.35
C VAL A 176 -2.33 25.01 1.00
N ALA A 177 -1.88 24.18 1.95
CA ALA A 177 -0.87 23.15 1.68
C ALA A 177 -1.36 22.14 0.63
N LYS A 178 -2.60 21.66 0.76
CA LYS A 178 -3.26 20.76 -0.21
C LYS A 178 -3.31 21.34 -1.61
N THR A 179 -3.81 22.58 -1.76
CA THR A 179 -3.89 23.24 -3.07
C THR A 179 -2.49 23.50 -3.64
N SER A 180 -1.52 23.89 -2.80
CA SER A 180 -0.14 24.09 -3.23
C SER A 180 0.50 22.79 -3.72
N ARG A 181 0.24 21.67 -3.04
CA ARG A 181 0.70 20.33 -3.45
C ARG A 181 0.18 19.96 -4.83
N LEU A 182 -1.12 20.18 -5.08
CA LEU A 182 -1.72 19.90 -6.38
C LEU A 182 -1.02 20.70 -7.50
N ARG A 183 -0.77 22.00 -7.29
CA ARG A 183 -0.02 22.82 -8.25
C ARG A 183 1.41 22.33 -8.46
N CYS A 184 2.12 21.94 -7.38
CA CYS A 184 3.47 21.39 -7.51
C CYS A 184 3.46 20.06 -8.30
N LEU A 185 2.45 19.20 -8.12
CA LEU A 185 2.26 17.97 -8.90
C LEU A 185 1.98 18.26 -10.37
N GLU A 186 1.13 19.24 -10.67
CA GLU A 186 0.84 19.67 -12.05
C GLU A 186 2.11 20.16 -12.73
N LYS A 187 2.87 21.04 -12.08
CA LYS A 187 4.17 21.52 -12.57
C LYS A 187 5.17 20.38 -12.80
N LEU A 188 5.20 19.38 -11.90
CA LEU A 188 6.06 18.21 -12.09
C LEU A 188 5.67 17.42 -13.34
N ARG A 189 4.35 17.24 -13.57
CA ARG A 189 3.85 16.53 -14.75
C ARG A 189 4.20 17.26 -16.05
N GLU A 190 4.17 18.59 -16.06
CA GLU A 190 4.61 19.40 -17.22
C GLU A 190 6.10 19.21 -17.50
N ILE A 191 6.94 19.34 -16.47
CA ILE A 191 8.39 19.15 -16.57
C ILE A 191 8.74 17.71 -16.99
N TYR A 192 7.97 16.71 -16.54
CA TYR A 192 8.21 15.31 -16.88
C TYR A 192 7.83 14.93 -18.31
N ARG A 193 6.90 15.68 -18.93
CA ARG A 193 6.52 15.52 -20.34
C ARG A 193 7.50 16.18 -21.31
N THR A 194 8.29 17.12 -20.82
CA THR A 194 9.35 17.81 -21.57
C THR A 194 10.63 16.99 -21.51
#